data_AF-A0A6I5QZQ3-F1
#
_entry.id   AF-A0A6I5QZQ3-F1
#
_cell.length_a   1.000
_cell.length_b   1.000
_cell.length_c   1.000
_cell.angle_alpha   90.00
_cell.angle_beta   90.00
_cell.angle_gamma   90.00
#
_symmetry.space_group_name_H-M   'P 1'
#
loop_
_entity.id
_entity.type
_entity.pdbx_description
1 polymer ?
#
loop_
_entity_poly.entity_id
_entity_poly.type
_entity_poly.pdbx_seq_one_letter_code
_entity_poly.pdbx_strand_id
1 'polypeptide(L)'
;MAKQYSCLCCGYQTLIQPPPGTWEICPVCFWEDAPDEWNWSSNRVSLKEAQRNFRNLGACEPDWVKDVRPPTPAERRPPAWQTLDEQEAAHRTLLIQRITDAFADVLREDGVSLHQARVIDDYGSAEEEAQARLLDTDTHWWEVPDEWIAEFYEILSFVDPKGFRYYIPAYMIWMLKHYDDTYSNTAGSTVYSFLSYPGLEDWQQQRFGLLNEAQAQAVCHFLKHMVWLGDDAVDAVAAQEALQQYWGQFCA
;
A
#
# COMPACT_ATOMS: atom_id res chain seq x y z
N MET A 1 18.82 -37.03 5.70
CA MET A 1 18.84 -36.17 4.50
C MET A 1 19.08 -34.75 4.96
N ALA A 2 19.87 -33.97 4.21
CA ALA A 2 20.05 -32.54 4.52
C ALA A 2 18.69 -31.83 4.39
N LYS A 3 18.42 -30.87 5.28
CA LYS A 3 17.21 -30.05 5.22
C LYS A 3 17.29 -29.15 3.99
N GLN A 4 16.23 -29.12 3.19
CA GLN A 4 16.13 -28.25 2.02
C GLN A 4 15.19 -27.07 2.30
N TYR A 5 15.51 -25.93 1.71
CA TYR A 5 14.79 -24.67 1.85
C TYR A 5 14.23 -24.22 0.49
N SER A 6 13.06 -23.57 0.53
CA SER A 6 12.38 -23.09 -0.67
C SER A 6 13.15 -21.95 -1.32
N CYS A 7 13.42 -22.06 -2.62
CA CYS A 7 13.87 -20.92 -3.41
C CYS A 7 12.82 -19.80 -3.34
N LEU A 8 13.27 -18.55 -3.13
CA LEU A 8 12.37 -17.40 -3.04
C LEU A 8 11.62 -17.12 -4.34
N CYS A 9 12.22 -17.45 -5.50
CA CYS A 9 11.61 -17.26 -6.81
C CYS A 9 10.57 -18.35 -7.13
N CYS A 10 10.95 -19.63 -7.13
CA CYS A 10 10.08 -20.70 -7.62
C CYS A 10 9.40 -21.53 -6.52
N GLY A 11 9.77 -21.35 -5.25
CA GLY A 11 9.18 -22.03 -4.09
C GLY A 11 9.57 -23.49 -3.86
N TYR A 12 10.21 -24.12 -4.83
CA TYR A 12 10.69 -25.50 -4.69
C TYR A 12 11.85 -25.56 -3.71
N GLN A 13 11.87 -26.60 -2.88
CA GLN A 13 12.92 -26.83 -1.89
C GLN A 13 14.23 -27.31 -2.54
N THR A 14 15.00 -26.38 -3.10
CA THR A 14 16.25 -26.68 -3.82
C THR A 14 17.50 -26.25 -3.06
N LEU A 15 17.37 -25.32 -2.10
CA LEU A 15 18.50 -24.71 -1.41
C LEU A 15 18.93 -25.57 -0.21
N ILE A 16 20.23 -25.60 0.09
CA ILE A 16 20.76 -26.33 1.25
C ILE A 16 20.87 -25.45 2.51
N GLN A 17 20.87 -24.13 2.35
CA GLN A 17 20.87 -23.14 3.42
C GLN A 17 19.56 -22.33 3.44
N PRO A 18 19.20 -21.74 4.59
CA PRO A 18 18.03 -20.87 4.69
C PRO A 18 18.25 -19.56 3.89
N PRO A 19 17.40 -19.24 2.90
CA PRO A 19 17.40 -17.94 2.23
C PRO A 19 16.84 -16.84 3.15
N PRO A 20 17.07 -15.54 2.85
CA PRO A 20 17.83 -15.01 1.70
C PRO A 20 19.35 -15.01 1.90
N GLY A 21 20.09 -14.82 0.80
CA GLY A 21 21.52 -14.50 0.82
C GLY A 21 22.46 -15.71 0.85
N THR A 22 22.03 -16.87 0.36
CA THR A 22 22.86 -18.08 0.29
C THR A 22 23.85 -18.10 -0.88
N TRP A 23 23.69 -17.20 -1.86
CA TRP A 23 24.43 -17.18 -3.14
C TRP A 23 24.24 -18.45 -3.99
N GLU A 24 23.28 -19.30 -3.63
CA GLU A 24 22.98 -20.51 -4.37
C GLU A 24 22.11 -20.18 -5.59
N ILE A 25 22.41 -20.82 -6.73
CA ILE A 25 21.57 -20.73 -7.94
C ILE A 25 20.58 -21.89 -7.93
N CYS A 26 19.29 -21.56 -7.96
CA CYS A 26 18.23 -22.56 -8.01
C CYS A 26 18.22 -23.27 -9.38
N PRO A 27 18.42 -24.60 -9.47
CA PRO A 27 18.43 -25.30 -10.76
C PRO A 27 17.05 -25.38 -11.44
N VAL A 28 15.98 -25.08 -10.71
CA VAL A 28 14.60 -25.13 -11.23
C VAL A 28 14.21 -23.85 -11.95
N CYS A 29 14.72 -22.70 -11.50
CA CYS A 29 14.33 -21.40 -12.06
C CYS A 29 15.51 -20.49 -12.42
N PHE A 30 16.74 -20.89 -12.07
CA PHE A 30 17.98 -20.13 -12.26
C PHE A 30 18.12 -18.84 -11.45
N TRP A 31 17.25 -18.59 -10.47
CA TRP A 31 17.40 -17.47 -9.53
C TRP A 31 18.62 -17.68 -8.64
N GLU A 32 19.50 -16.68 -8.57
CA GLU A 32 20.57 -16.59 -7.58
C GLU A 32 20.01 -15.99 -6.28
N ASP A 33 20.11 -16.72 -5.17
CA ASP A 33 19.67 -16.24 -3.86
C ASP A 33 20.67 -15.25 -3.25
N ALA A 34 20.80 -14.09 -3.89
CA ALA A 34 21.60 -12.97 -3.43
C ALA A 34 20.84 -12.13 -2.39
N PRO A 35 21.53 -11.45 -1.46
CA PRO A 35 20.90 -10.47 -0.57
C PRO A 35 20.49 -9.20 -1.34
N ASP A 36 19.33 -8.63 -1.00
CA ASP A 36 18.65 -7.54 -1.74
C ASP A 36 19.46 -6.24 -1.90
N GLU A 37 20.57 -6.06 -1.17
CA GLU A 37 21.32 -4.79 -1.08
C GLU A 37 22.65 -4.76 -1.87
N TRP A 38 23.02 -5.84 -2.57
CA TRP A 38 24.36 -5.96 -3.15
C TRP A 38 24.36 -5.93 -4.68
N ASN A 39 25.02 -4.91 -5.24
CA ASN A 39 25.24 -4.68 -6.67
C ASN A 39 26.16 -5.73 -7.36
N TRP A 40 26.31 -6.90 -6.73
CA TRP A 40 27.14 -8.02 -7.16
C TRP A 40 26.30 -9.26 -7.50
N SER A 41 24.98 -9.18 -7.33
CA SER A 41 24.04 -10.20 -7.79
C SER A 41 24.08 -10.30 -9.32
N SER A 42 23.98 -11.52 -9.83
CA SER A 42 23.86 -11.79 -11.27
C SER A 42 22.43 -11.57 -11.78
N ASN A 43 21.44 -11.45 -10.89
CA ASN A 43 20.04 -11.24 -11.24
C ASN A 43 19.87 -9.84 -11.86
N ARG A 44 19.19 -9.75 -13.00
CA ARG A 44 18.90 -8.46 -13.67
C ARG A 44 17.50 -7.92 -13.39
N VAL A 45 16.67 -8.72 -12.73
CA VAL A 45 15.27 -8.40 -12.42
C VAL A 45 15.04 -8.49 -10.92
N SER A 46 14.02 -7.80 -10.42
CA SER A 46 13.60 -7.92 -9.02
C SER A 46 13.10 -9.34 -8.71
N LEU A 47 13.11 -9.76 -7.44
CA LEU A 47 12.55 -11.05 -7.03
C LEU A 47 11.07 -11.19 -7.43
N LYS A 48 10.30 -10.10 -7.33
CA LYS A 48 8.88 -10.04 -7.72
C LYS A 48 8.71 -10.30 -9.22
N GLU A 49 9.55 -9.67 -10.05
CA GLU A 49 9.57 -9.90 -11.49
C GLU A 49 10.03 -11.33 -11.82
N ALA A 50 11.05 -11.85 -11.12
CA ALA A 50 11.53 -13.22 -11.30
C ALA A 50 10.44 -14.27 -11.00
N GLN A 51 9.63 -14.07 -9.94
CA GLN A 51 8.49 -14.93 -9.62
C GLN A 51 7.44 -14.92 -10.76
N ARG A 52 7.14 -13.75 -11.32
CA ARG A 52 6.23 -13.60 -12.47
C ARG A 52 6.80 -14.27 -13.72
N ASN A 53 8.08 -14.07 -14.00
CA ASN A 53 8.80 -14.72 -15.10
C ASN A 53 8.77 -16.23 -14.95
N PHE A 54 9.05 -16.78 -13.77
CA PHE A 54 9.03 -18.22 -13.56
C PHE A 54 7.64 -18.81 -13.83
N ARG A 55 6.57 -18.13 -13.39
CA ARG A 55 5.20 -18.57 -13.66
C ARG A 55 4.88 -18.62 -15.15
N ASN A 56 5.43 -17.69 -15.93
CA ASN A 56 5.11 -17.55 -17.36
C ASN A 56 6.06 -18.33 -18.29
N LEU A 57 7.34 -18.46 -17.91
CA LEU A 57 8.44 -18.94 -18.74
C LEU A 57 9.10 -20.20 -18.20
N GLY A 58 8.94 -20.50 -16.91
CA GLY A 58 9.66 -21.57 -16.22
C GLY A 58 11.09 -21.20 -15.77
N ALA A 59 11.51 -19.95 -15.93
CA ALA A 59 12.79 -19.42 -15.49
C ALA A 59 12.63 -18.00 -14.88
N CYS A 60 13.56 -17.58 -14.03
CA CYS A 60 13.55 -16.26 -13.39
C CYS A 60 13.75 -15.11 -14.38
N GLU A 61 14.44 -15.36 -15.50
CA GLU A 61 14.63 -14.41 -16.59
C GLU A 61 14.52 -15.15 -17.94
N PRO A 62 14.12 -14.45 -19.02
CA PRO A 62 14.01 -15.06 -20.35
C PRO A 62 15.31 -15.71 -20.86
N ASP A 63 16.46 -15.14 -20.52
CA ASP A 63 17.78 -15.60 -21.00
C ASP A 63 18.13 -17.01 -20.47
N TRP A 64 17.60 -17.39 -19.30
CA TRP A 64 17.95 -18.63 -18.59
C TRP A 64 17.02 -19.81 -18.86
N VAL A 65 16.06 -19.67 -19.77
CA VAL A 65 15.08 -20.74 -20.10
C VAL A 65 15.76 -22.05 -20.55
N LYS A 66 16.99 -21.98 -21.08
CA LYS A 66 17.75 -23.14 -21.53
C LYS A 66 18.57 -23.81 -20.42
N ASP A 67 18.75 -23.14 -19.29
CA ASP A 67 19.62 -23.54 -18.18
C ASP A 67 18.83 -24.04 -16.96
N VAL A 68 17.50 -24.11 -17.06
CA VAL A 68 16.61 -24.66 -16.04
C VAL A 68 16.29 -26.14 -16.26
N ARG A 69 15.90 -26.83 -15.19
CA ARG A 69 15.32 -28.19 -15.25
C ARG A 69 14.00 -28.28 -14.49
N PRO A 70 13.13 -29.26 -14.79
CA PRO A 70 11.98 -29.53 -13.93
C PRO A 70 12.42 -29.91 -12.50
N PRO A 71 11.57 -29.64 -11.48
CA PRO A 71 11.80 -30.10 -10.12
C PRO A 71 11.75 -31.63 -10.04
N THR A 72 12.56 -32.21 -9.17
CA THR A 72 12.50 -33.65 -8.87
C THR A 72 11.29 -33.98 -7.98
N PRO A 73 10.85 -35.25 -7.88
CA PRO A 73 9.74 -35.63 -7.00
C PRO A 73 9.95 -35.33 -5.50
N ALA A 74 11.21 -35.13 -5.08
CA ALA A 74 11.58 -34.77 -3.72
C ALA A 74 11.55 -33.24 -3.48
N GLU A 75 11.78 -32.44 -4.53
CA GLU A 75 11.73 -30.98 -4.47
C GLU A 75 10.26 -30.54 -4.53
N ARG A 76 9.67 -30.34 -3.36
CA ARG A 76 8.26 -29.93 -3.24
C ARG A 76 8.16 -28.45 -2.89
N ARG A 77 7.02 -27.86 -3.22
CA ARG A 77 6.62 -26.57 -2.66
C ARG A 77 5.91 -26.82 -1.33
N PRO A 78 6.26 -26.12 -0.25
CA PRO A 78 5.44 -26.11 0.96
C PRO A 78 4.03 -25.65 0.63
N PRO A 79 2.96 -26.23 1.22
CA PRO A 79 1.59 -25.79 0.98
C PRO A 79 1.33 -24.33 1.32
N ALA A 80 2.11 -23.74 2.23
CA ALA A 80 2.03 -22.34 2.62
C ALA A 80 2.91 -21.40 1.77
N TRP A 81 3.63 -21.91 0.76
CA TRP A 81 4.45 -21.06 -0.10
C TRP A 81 3.56 -20.19 -1.00
N GLN A 82 3.91 -18.91 -1.08
CA GLN A 82 3.22 -17.90 -1.87
C GLN A 82 4.26 -16.98 -2.52
N THR A 83 3.96 -16.50 -3.72
CA THR A 83 4.68 -15.40 -4.36
C THR A 83 4.51 -14.10 -3.58
N LEU A 84 5.37 -13.12 -3.83
CA LEU A 84 5.26 -11.77 -3.25
C LEU A 84 3.96 -11.09 -3.68
N ASP A 85 3.49 -11.31 -4.91
CA ASP A 85 2.18 -10.81 -5.36
C ASP A 85 1.02 -11.42 -4.57
N GLU A 86 1.05 -12.72 -4.30
CA GLU A 86 0.00 -13.39 -3.51
C GLU A 86 0.02 -12.96 -2.04
N GLN A 87 1.21 -12.79 -1.46
CA GLN A 87 1.39 -12.29 -0.10
C GLN A 87 0.90 -10.84 0.02
N GLU A 88 1.27 -9.99 -0.94
CA GLU A 88 0.82 -8.60 -1.03
C GLU A 88 -0.70 -8.53 -1.15
N ALA A 89 -1.30 -9.27 -2.08
CA ALA A 89 -2.76 -9.27 -2.28
C ALA A 89 -3.52 -9.74 -1.03
N ALA A 90 -2.99 -10.76 -0.33
CA ALA A 90 -3.55 -11.22 0.94
C ALA A 90 -3.43 -10.15 2.03
N HIS A 91 -2.27 -9.52 2.15
CA HIS A 91 -2.05 -8.42 3.11
C HIS A 91 -2.95 -7.23 2.83
N ARG A 92 -3.05 -6.80 1.57
CA ARG A 92 -3.92 -5.73 1.11
C ARG A 92 -5.38 -6.00 1.48
N THR A 93 -5.85 -7.23 1.26
CA THR A 93 -7.22 -7.63 1.62
C THR A 93 -7.49 -7.48 3.12
N LEU A 94 -6.55 -7.94 3.96
CA LEU A 94 -6.65 -7.79 5.42
C LEU A 94 -6.60 -6.32 5.86
N LEU A 95 -5.80 -5.50 5.19
CA LEU A 95 -5.69 -4.08 5.48
C LEU A 95 -6.97 -3.31 5.10
N ILE A 96 -7.56 -3.59 3.94
CA ILE A 96 -8.86 -3.03 3.54
C ILE A 96 -9.93 -3.39 4.58
N GLN A 97 -9.96 -4.65 5.04
CA GLN A 97 -10.89 -5.06 6.10
C GLN A 97 -10.66 -4.29 7.39
N ARG A 98 -9.40 -4.15 7.84
CA ARG A 98 -9.04 -3.39 9.04
C ARG A 98 -9.49 -1.93 8.95
N ILE A 99 -9.26 -1.27 7.81
CA ILE A 99 -9.72 0.12 7.58
C ILE A 99 -11.25 0.16 7.63
N THR A 100 -11.90 -0.77 6.95
CA THR A 100 -13.37 -0.85 6.94
C THR A 100 -13.95 -0.98 8.35
N ASP A 101 -13.42 -1.91 9.15
CA ASP A 101 -13.88 -2.15 10.51
C ASP A 101 -13.61 -0.95 11.44
N ALA A 102 -12.43 -0.33 11.34
CA ALA A 102 -12.04 0.79 12.20
C ALA A 102 -12.89 2.06 11.95
N PHE A 103 -13.44 2.20 10.75
CA PHE A 103 -14.23 3.37 10.33
C PHE A 103 -15.72 3.04 10.10
N ALA A 104 -16.19 1.83 10.41
CA ALA A 104 -17.53 1.36 10.08
C ALA A 104 -18.66 2.28 10.58
N ASP A 105 -18.51 2.83 11.79
CA ASP A 105 -19.52 3.68 12.44
C ASP A 105 -19.28 5.18 12.25
N VAL A 106 -18.35 5.59 11.37
CA VAL A 106 -18.02 6.99 11.16
C VAL A 106 -19.05 7.67 10.27
N LEU A 107 -19.73 8.67 10.83
CA LEU A 107 -20.63 9.57 10.12
C LEU A 107 -19.93 10.90 9.84
N ARG A 108 -20.29 11.56 8.73
CA ARG A 108 -19.76 12.88 8.37
C ARG A 108 -20.27 13.98 9.30
N GLU A 109 -21.47 13.82 9.86
CA GLU A 109 -22.15 14.82 10.69
C GLU A 109 -22.27 16.17 9.93
N ASP A 110 -21.88 17.26 10.57
CA ASP A 110 -21.74 18.60 10.01
C ASP A 110 -20.35 18.87 9.39
N GLY A 111 -19.50 17.83 9.28
CA GLY A 111 -18.19 17.93 8.64
C GLY A 111 -18.28 18.40 7.18
N VAL A 112 -17.23 19.07 6.73
CA VAL A 112 -17.09 19.61 5.37
C VAL A 112 -17.12 18.45 4.38
N SER A 113 -18.02 18.52 3.40
CA SER A 113 -18.17 17.48 2.38
C SER A 113 -17.20 17.68 1.19
N LEU A 114 -17.16 16.71 0.28
CA LEU A 114 -16.17 16.63 -0.79
C LEU A 114 -16.32 17.81 -1.78
N HIS A 115 -17.54 18.11 -2.23
CA HIS A 115 -17.77 19.27 -3.08
C HIS A 115 -17.65 20.60 -2.31
N GLN A 116 -17.98 20.63 -1.02
CA GLN A 116 -17.72 21.82 -0.19
C GLN A 116 -16.23 22.13 -0.11
N ALA A 117 -15.39 21.13 0.10
CA ALA A 117 -13.93 21.29 0.18
C ALA A 117 -13.34 21.89 -1.10
N ARG A 118 -13.85 21.51 -2.28
CA ARG A 118 -13.48 22.12 -3.56
C ARG A 118 -13.84 23.60 -3.61
N VAL A 119 -15.05 23.97 -3.19
CA VAL A 119 -15.47 25.38 -3.16
C VAL A 119 -14.59 26.19 -2.20
N ILE A 120 -14.22 25.62 -1.06
CA ILE A 120 -13.31 26.25 -0.09
C ILE A 120 -11.92 26.48 -0.71
N ASP A 121 -11.37 25.50 -1.41
CA ASP A 121 -10.09 25.61 -2.13
C ASP A 121 -10.15 26.71 -3.21
N ASP A 122 -11.26 26.80 -3.94
CA ASP A 122 -11.50 27.82 -4.97
C ASP A 122 -11.87 29.22 -4.40
N TYR A 123 -11.82 29.39 -3.08
CA TYR A 123 -12.21 30.63 -2.38
C TYR A 123 -13.64 31.09 -2.67
N GLY A 124 -14.55 30.13 -2.84
CA GLY A 124 -15.96 30.39 -3.08
C GLY A 124 -16.70 30.98 -1.88
N SER A 125 -17.94 31.38 -2.12
CA SER A 125 -18.83 31.97 -1.13
C SER A 125 -19.56 30.92 -0.29
N ALA A 126 -20.05 31.33 0.89
CA ALA A 126 -20.87 30.47 1.75
C ALA A 126 -22.17 29.97 1.08
N GLU A 127 -22.69 30.72 0.09
CA GLU A 127 -23.84 30.26 -0.70
C GLU A 127 -23.44 29.14 -1.65
N GLU A 128 -22.29 29.25 -2.33
CA GLU A 128 -21.75 28.20 -3.19
C GLU A 128 -21.40 26.94 -2.39
N GLU A 129 -20.80 27.08 -1.20
CA GLU A 129 -20.54 25.94 -0.31
C GLU A 129 -21.86 25.24 0.09
N ALA A 130 -22.90 26.00 0.42
CA ALA A 130 -24.20 25.44 0.79
C ALA A 130 -24.85 24.68 -0.38
N GLN A 131 -24.69 25.16 -1.62
CA GLN A 131 -25.16 24.44 -2.81
C GLN A 131 -24.33 23.19 -3.10
N ALA A 132 -23.01 23.28 -2.99
CA ALA A 132 -22.10 22.16 -3.22
C ALA A 132 -22.38 20.99 -2.26
N ARG A 133 -22.70 21.28 -0.99
CA ARG A 133 -23.07 20.25 0.00
C ARG A 133 -24.26 19.39 -0.44
N LEU A 134 -25.18 19.93 -1.25
CA LEU A 134 -26.36 19.18 -1.70
C LEU A 134 -26.01 18.07 -2.71
N LEU A 135 -24.82 18.11 -3.32
CA LEU A 135 -24.32 17.08 -4.23
C LEU A 135 -23.81 15.83 -3.48
N ASP A 136 -23.34 16.02 -2.24
CA ASP A 136 -22.74 14.98 -1.42
C ASP A 136 -23.80 14.21 -0.62
N THR A 137 -24.55 13.34 -1.32
CA THR A 137 -25.68 12.59 -0.75
C THR A 137 -25.30 11.31 0.00
N ASP A 138 -24.01 10.98 0.02
CA ASP A 138 -23.47 9.82 0.72
C ASP A 138 -23.75 9.90 2.23
N THR A 139 -24.16 8.76 2.78
CA THR A 139 -24.43 8.58 4.21
C THR A 139 -23.36 7.76 4.91
N HIS A 140 -22.64 6.95 4.13
CA HIS A 140 -21.46 6.21 4.55
C HIS A 140 -20.29 6.52 3.63
N TRP A 141 -19.08 6.56 4.18
CA TRP A 141 -17.89 6.94 3.43
C TRP A 141 -17.56 5.98 2.27
N TRP A 142 -18.01 4.72 2.33
CA TRP A 142 -17.83 3.75 1.25
C TRP A 142 -18.82 3.91 0.09
N GLU A 143 -19.77 4.84 0.20
CA GLU A 143 -20.70 5.20 -0.88
C GLU A 143 -20.13 6.29 -1.80
N VAL A 144 -19.01 6.93 -1.41
CA VAL A 144 -18.31 7.91 -2.23
C VAL A 144 -17.76 7.22 -3.49
N PRO A 145 -18.12 7.67 -4.70
CA PRO A 145 -17.66 7.02 -5.94
C PRO A 145 -16.15 7.08 -6.13
N ASP A 146 -15.57 6.00 -6.69
CA ASP A 146 -14.12 5.94 -6.96
C ASP A 146 -13.68 7.04 -7.95
N GLU A 147 -14.55 7.42 -8.89
CA GLU A 147 -14.30 8.54 -9.81
C GLU A 147 -14.19 9.89 -9.10
N TRP A 148 -14.95 10.10 -8.03
CA TRP A 148 -14.85 11.33 -7.23
C TRP A 148 -13.57 11.31 -6.39
N ILE A 149 -13.19 10.17 -5.83
CA ILE A 149 -11.92 10.06 -5.08
C ILE A 149 -10.72 10.33 -6.01
N ALA A 150 -10.78 9.87 -7.27
CA ALA A 150 -9.76 10.14 -8.27
C ALA A 150 -9.72 11.62 -8.72
N GLU A 151 -10.87 12.28 -8.84
CA GLU A 151 -10.99 13.67 -9.28
C GLU A 151 -10.63 14.67 -8.16
N PHE A 152 -11.08 14.43 -6.93
CA PHE A 152 -10.97 15.33 -5.79
C PHE A 152 -9.74 15.00 -4.94
N TYR A 153 -8.56 14.99 -5.56
CA TYR A 153 -7.31 14.59 -4.91
C TYR A 153 -6.81 15.59 -3.86
N GLU A 154 -7.23 16.84 -3.91
CA GLU A 154 -6.79 17.93 -3.03
C GLU A 154 -7.61 18.10 -1.74
N ILE A 155 -8.81 17.54 -1.67
CA ILE A 155 -9.80 17.88 -0.63
C ILE A 155 -9.38 17.55 0.79
N LEU A 156 -8.49 16.58 1.01
CA LEU A 156 -8.09 16.19 2.37
C LEU A 156 -7.44 17.35 3.14
N SER A 157 -6.91 18.37 2.43
CA SER A 157 -6.35 19.60 3.02
C SER A 157 -7.41 20.65 3.37
N PHE A 158 -8.60 20.57 2.79
CA PHE A 158 -9.65 21.59 2.87
C PHE A 158 -10.89 21.13 3.64
N VAL A 159 -10.99 19.85 3.96
CA VAL A 159 -11.97 19.34 4.92
C VAL A 159 -11.57 19.68 6.36
N ASP A 160 -12.58 19.87 7.21
CA ASP A 160 -12.41 20.01 8.65
C ASP A 160 -12.05 18.64 9.30
N PRO A 161 -11.75 18.59 10.61
CA PRO A 161 -11.42 17.33 11.28
C PRO A 161 -12.47 16.21 11.11
N LYS A 162 -13.76 16.56 11.12
CA LYS A 162 -14.85 15.58 10.93
C LYS A 162 -14.88 15.04 9.50
N GLY A 163 -14.81 15.92 8.50
CA GLY A 163 -14.69 15.54 7.10
C GLY A 163 -13.43 14.70 6.84
N PHE A 164 -12.30 15.06 7.44
CA PHE A 164 -11.07 14.26 7.36
C PHE A 164 -11.29 12.84 7.87
N ARG A 165 -11.80 12.68 9.10
CA ARG A 165 -12.09 11.35 9.67
C ARG A 165 -13.06 10.54 8.80
N TYR A 166 -14.01 11.21 8.15
CA TYR A 166 -14.99 10.57 7.28
C TYR A 166 -14.39 10.10 5.95
N TYR A 167 -13.57 10.92 5.26
CA TYR A 167 -13.07 10.58 3.92
C TYR A 167 -11.79 9.75 3.89
N ILE A 168 -10.90 9.84 4.89
CA ILE A 168 -9.64 9.08 4.86
C ILE A 168 -9.78 7.56 4.67
N PRO A 169 -10.78 6.82 5.22
CA PRO A 169 -10.91 5.41 4.90
C PRO A 169 -11.17 5.15 3.41
N ALA A 170 -11.97 6.00 2.76
CA ALA A 170 -12.27 5.88 1.34
C ALA A 170 -11.01 6.12 0.49
N TYR A 171 -10.23 7.16 0.79
CA TYR A 171 -8.98 7.47 0.09
C TYR A 171 -7.90 6.41 0.31
N MET A 172 -7.73 5.91 1.54
CA MET A 172 -6.80 4.82 1.82
C MET A 172 -7.18 3.54 1.05
N ILE A 173 -8.46 3.16 1.04
CA ILE A 173 -8.94 1.98 0.31
C ILE A 173 -8.83 2.16 -1.21
N TRP A 174 -9.16 3.35 -1.71
CA TRP A 174 -9.00 3.68 -3.12
C TRP A 174 -7.54 3.51 -3.55
N MET A 175 -6.60 4.04 -2.76
CA MET A 175 -5.17 3.91 -3.04
C MET A 175 -4.70 2.46 -2.98
N LEU A 176 -5.17 1.67 -2.02
CA LEU A 176 -4.86 0.23 -1.96
C LEU A 176 -5.35 -0.52 -3.20
N LYS A 177 -6.44 -0.08 -3.84
CA LYS A 177 -6.98 -0.70 -5.05
C LYS A 177 -6.31 -0.24 -6.35
N HIS A 178 -5.64 0.92 -6.35
CA HIS A 178 -5.20 1.62 -7.56
C HIS A 178 -3.74 2.10 -7.51
N TYR A 179 -2.91 1.62 -6.57
CA TYR A 179 -1.51 2.07 -6.43
C TYR A 179 -0.63 1.73 -7.65
N ASP A 180 -1.07 0.84 -8.53
CA ASP A 180 -0.38 0.51 -9.78
C ASP A 180 -0.74 1.44 -10.95
N ASP A 181 -1.67 2.38 -10.73
CA ASP A 181 -1.97 3.47 -11.65
C ASP A 181 -0.97 4.63 -11.46
N THR A 182 0.09 4.60 -12.26
CA THR A 182 1.29 5.45 -12.14
C THR A 182 1.07 6.96 -12.36
N TYR A 183 -0.17 7.43 -12.50
CA TYR A 183 -0.50 8.82 -12.79
C TYR A 183 -1.55 9.46 -11.87
N SER A 184 -1.93 8.80 -10.76
CA SER A 184 -2.93 9.38 -9.85
C SER A 184 -2.34 10.38 -8.86
N ASN A 185 -2.74 11.65 -8.98
CA ASN A 185 -2.47 12.68 -7.96
C ASN A 185 -3.07 12.29 -6.59
N THR A 186 -4.17 11.53 -6.57
CA THR A 186 -4.83 11.08 -5.34
C THR A 186 -3.90 10.22 -4.48
N ALA A 187 -3.09 9.35 -5.10
CA ALA A 187 -2.17 8.49 -4.37
C ALA A 187 -1.15 9.33 -3.56
N GLY A 188 -0.49 10.29 -4.23
CA GLY A 188 0.45 11.20 -3.57
C GLY A 188 -0.22 12.06 -2.50
N SER A 189 -1.30 12.78 -2.86
CA SER A 189 -2.01 13.67 -1.92
C SER A 189 -2.53 12.95 -0.68
N THR A 190 -2.96 11.70 -0.81
CA THR A 190 -3.42 10.89 0.34
C THR A 190 -2.28 10.69 1.34
N VAL A 191 -1.08 10.31 0.90
CA VAL A 191 0.08 10.13 1.78
C VAL A 191 0.50 11.47 2.41
N TYR A 192 0.58 12.54 1.62
CA TYR A 192 0.94 13.87 2.14
C TYR A 192 -0.05 14.38 3.19
N SER A 193 -1.32 13.99 3.12
CA SER A 193 -2.34 14.40 4.11
C SER A 193 -2.06 13.89 5.54
N PHE A 194 -1.19 12.88 5.67
CA PHE A 194 -0.76 12.27 6.92
C PHE A 194 0.56 12.83 7.47
N LEU A 195 1.22 13.74 6.74
CA LEU A 195 2.44 14.40 7.22
C LEU A 195 2.15 15.48 8.26
N SER A 196 3.14 15.70 9.10
CA SER A 196 3.27 16.85 9.98
C SER A 196 4.11 17.95 9.34
N TYR A 197 3.67 19.20 9.45
CA TYR A 197 4.26 20.35 8.78
C TYR A 197 4.51 21.45 9.82
N PRO A 198 5.73 22.02 9.89
CA PRO A 198 6.04 23.08 10.84
C PRO A 198 5.09 24.27 10.70
N GLY A 199 4.54 24.75 11.81
CA GLY A 199 3.60 25.86 11.85
C GLY A 199 2.12 25.48 11.64
N LEU A 200 1.81 24.20 11.47
CA LEU A 200 0.45 23.65 11.34
C LEU A 200 0.12 22.62 12.43
N GLU A 201 0.83 22.67 13.56
CA GLU A 201 0.73 21.65 14.61
C GLU A 201 -0.68 21.57 15.20
N ASP A 202 -1.30 22.71 15.52
CA ASP A 202 -2.67 22.74 16.09
C ASP A 202 -3.70 22.14 15.11
N TRP A 203 -3.60 22.47 13.83
CA TRP A 203 -4.49 21.95 12.78
C TRP A 203 -4.32 20.43 12.62
N GLN A 204 -3.08 19.94 12.66
CA GLN A 204 -2.79 18.51 12.60
C GLN A 204 -3.27 17.77 13.83
N GLN A 205 -3.05 18.32 15.03
CA GLN A 205 -3.56 17.74 16.26
C GLN A 205 -5.08 17.64 16.29
N GLN A 206 -5.79 18.62 15.72
CA GLN A 206 -7.25 18.56 15.59
C GLN A 206 -7.71 17.44 14.65
N ARG A 207 -7.04 17.26 13.51
CA ARG A 207 -7.36 16.19 12.53
C ARG A 207 -6.99 14.82 13.08
N PHE A 208 -5.75 14.64 13.50
CA PHE A 208 -5.20 13.35 13.92
C PHE A 208 -5.75 12.92 15.28
N GLY A 209 -5.90 13.86 16.22
CA GLY A 209 -6.42 13.59 17.57
C GLY A 209 -7.92 13.25 17.60
N LEU A 210 -8.66 13.43 16.50
CA LEU A 210 -10.05 12.99 16.40
C LEU A 210 -10.18 11.49 16.12
N LEU A 211 -9.12 10.85 15.63
CA LEU A 211 -9.10 9.41 15.37
C LEU A 211 -8.97 8.65 16.69
N ASN A 212 -9.79 7.61 16.86
CA ASN A 212 -9.60 6.68 17.96
C ASN A 212 -8.38 5.77 17.70
N GLU A 213 -8.00 4.97 18.70
CA GLU A 213 -6.83 4.10 18.61
C GLU A 213 -6.91 3.10 17.44
N ALA A 214 -8.07 2.48 17.19
CA ALA A 214 -8.24 1.54 16.08
C ALA A 214 -8.09 2.21 14.70
N GLN A 215 -8.59 3.44 14.57
CA GLN A 215 -8.45 4.26 13.37
C GLN A 215 -7.00 4.68 13.14
N ALA A 216 -6.31 5.12 14.19
CA ALA A 216 -4.90 5.49 14.12
C ALA A 216 -4.00 4.27 13.79
N GLN A 217 -4.31 3.10 14.35
CA GLN A 217 -3.66 1.84 13.97
C GLN A 217 -3.88 1.52 12.49
N ALA A 218 -5.10 1.68 11.98
CA ALA A 218 -5.40 1.44 10.56
C ALA A 218 -4.56 2.36 9.65
N VAL A 219 -4.44 3.65 9.99
CA VAL A 219 -3.58 4.61 9.26
C VAL A 219 -2.11 4.20 9.34
N CYS A 220 -1.59 3.82 10.51
CA CYS A 220 -0.22 3.32 10.63
C CYS A 220 0.01 2.11 9.70
N HIS A 221 -0.87 1.11 9.74
CA HIS A 221 -0.70 -0.11 8.93
C HIS A 221 -0.78 0.19 7.44
N PHE A 222 -1.63 1.14 7.05
CA PHE A 222 -1.67 1.67 5.69
C PHE A 222 -0.34 2.30 5.28
N LEU A 223 0.22 3.22 6.08
CA LEU A 223 1.52 3.85 5.77
C LEU A 223 2.66 2.83 5.73
N LYS A 224 2.68 1.83 6.62
CA LYS A 224 3.67 0.74 6.56
C LYS A 224 3.56 -0.08 5.28
N HIS A 225 2.34 -0.30 4.79
CA HIS A 225 2.14 -0.97 3.52
C HIS A 225 2.63 -0.10 2.34
N MET A 226 2.42 1.21 2.38
CA MET A 226 2.97 2.14 1.37
C MET A 226 4.51 2.08 1.33
N VAL A 227 5.17 2.09 2.50
CA VAL A 227 6.63 1.92 2.59
C VAL A 227 7.09 0.58 2.00
N TRP A 228 6.33 -0.50 2.23
CA TRP A 228 6.65 -1.82 1.70
C TRP A 228 6.48 -1.91 0.17
N LEU A 229 5.52 -1.20 -0.41
CA LEU A 229 5.33 -1.14 -1.86
C LEU A 229 6.51 -0.44 -2.57
N GLY A 230 7.13 0.55 -1.92
CA GLY A 230 8.31 1.26 -2.41
C GLY A 230 8.00 2.35 -3.46
N ASP A 231 9.05 3.06 -3.87
CA ASP A 231 8.96 4.28 -4.69
C ASP A 231 8.44 4.07 -6.13
N ASP A 232 8.43 2.83 -6.62
CA ASP A 232 7.92 2.51 -7.96
C ASP A 232 6.39 2.65 -8.07
N ALA A 233 5.68 2.64 -6.93
CA ALA A 233 4.22 2.70 -6.87
C ALA A 233 3.68 3.92 -6.11
N VAL A 234 4.42 4.42 -5.10
CA VAL A 234 3.95 5.44 -4.16
C VAL A 234 5.12 6.25 -3.63
N ASP A 235 4.92 7.47 -3.10
CA ASP A 235 5.98 8.19 -2.40
C ASP A 235 6.26 7.52 -1.03
N ALA A 236 7.10 6.48 -1.04
CA ALA A 236 7.41 5.70 0.15
C ALA A 236 8.23 6.51 1.15
N VAL A 237 8.99 7.51 0.68
CA VAL A 237 9.71 8.47 1.52
C VAL A 237 8.74 9.29 2.37
N ALA A 238 7.70 9.87 1.76
CA ALA A 238 6.67 10.61 2.48
C ALA A 238 5.90 9.73 3.46
N ALA A 239 5.58 8.48 3.09
CA ALA A 239 4.92 7.55 4.00
C ALA A 239 5.81 7.19 5.21
N GLN A 240 7.12 6.99 4.96
CA GLN A 240 8.10 6.72 6.01
C GLN A 240 8.29 7.92 6.94
N GLU A 241 8.26 9.13 6.40
CA GLU A 241 8.33 10.37 7.18
C GLU A 241 7.08 10.53 8.06
N ALA A 242 5.88 10.32 7.53
CA ALA A 242 4.63 10.37 8.30
C ALA A 242 4.63 9.40 9.50
N LEU A 243 5.17 8.18 9.29
CA LEU A 243 5.37 7.21 10.37
C LEU A 243 6.34 7.72 11.44
N GLN A 244 7.45 8.35 11.07
CA GLN A 244 8.44 8.85 12.02
C GLN A 244 7.93 10.05 12.82
N GLN A 245 7.11 10.91 12.21
CA GLN A 245 6.60 12.12 12.82
C GLN A 245 5.50 11.87 13.85
N TYR A 246 4.49 11.04 13.49
CA TYR A 246 3.30 10.87 14.33
C TYR A 246 2.75 9.45 14.36
N TRP A 247 2.61 8.78 13.21
CA TRP A 247 1.81 7.54 13.13
C TRP A 247 2.51 6.30 13.68
N GLY A 248 3.83 6.30 13.75
CA GLY A 248 4.65 5.17 14.20
C GLY A 248 4.33 4.70 15.62
N GLN A 249 3.82 5.60 16.47
CA GLN A 249 3.42 5.26 17.84
C GLN A 249 2.21 4.31 17.92
N PHE A 250 1.43 4.20 16.84
CA PHE A 250 0.24 3.33 16.77
C PHE A 250 0.52 2.01 16.05
N CYS A 251 1.79 1.68 15.78
CA CYS A 251 2.18 0.48 15.03
C CYS A 251 2.46 -0.75 15.89
N ALA A 252 2.14 -0.69 17.19
CA ALA A 252 2.41 -1.73 18.18
C ALA A 252 1.43 -2.91 18.09
#